data_AF-A0A2Z4JAL4-F1
#
_entry.id   AF-A0A2Z4JAL4-F1
#
_cell.length_a   1.000
_cell.length_b   1.000
_cell.length_c   1.000
_cell.angle_alpha   90.00
_cell.angle_beta   90.00
_cell.angle_gamma   90.00
#
_symmetry.space_group_name_H-M   'P 1'
#
loop_
_entity.id
_entity.type
_entity.pdbx_description
1 polymer ?
#
loop_
_entity_poly.entity_id
_entity_poly.type
_entity_poly.pdbx_seq_one_letter_code
_entity_poly.pdbx_strand_id
1 'polypeptide(L)'
;MAGEISKELIISPRSEHVRERLAEAAAWSAYAAELREVLGAAIEKSGADLLEVGGLLVSEPLPEEHRGLRNGAEVRPPQAIGLAEGMAAGRGPYCQLTAPGRLQIESGWDGAVLLFTTPAVAADLAGFHGEGVTFLWRDSAPEPIEVSDPVDAVADAGFWARVAEASERLTLVCERWAYGTHGCRWFRVTPESTAEVARLLRPRSLVCVAAEPELKPRAKLLQDDFTAFVAPLPHGELAHRNYPGGADTLSEVTDDGFSLMLADAALGDWCAVVPDTDGVARGQWETPGE
;
A
#
# COMPACT_ATOMS: atom_id res chain seq x y z
N MET A 1 26.80 -5.17 -19.07
CA MET A 1 26.58 -4.99 -17.63
C MET A 1 25.57 -3.87 -17.51
N ALA A 2 24.35 -4.15 -17.06
CA ALA A 2 23.40 -3.08 -16.76
C ALA A 2 24.01 -2.23 -15.65
N GLY A 3 24.08 -0.91 -15.84
CA GLY A 3 24.58 0.01 -14.83
C GLY A 3 23.65 0.00 -13.62
N GLU A 4 24.21 0.17 -12.43
CA GLU A 4 23.42 0.35 -11.21
C GLU A 4 22.54 1.62 -11.32
N ILE A 5 21.35 1.60 -10.71
CA ILE A 5 20.48 2.77 -10.64
C ILE A 5 21.19 3.83 -9.79
N SER A 6 21.52 4.97 -10.39
CA SER A 6 22.33 6.01 -9.74
C SER A 6 21.98 7.43 -10.18
N LYS A 7 20.88 7.59 -10.92
CA LYS A 7 20.39 8.87 -11.42
C LYS A 7 18.96 9.05 -10.98
N GLU A 8 18.68 10.18 -10.36
CA GLU A 8 17.34 10.61 -10.00
C GLU A 8 16.92 11.76 -10.93
N LEU A 9 15.74 11.63 -11.51
CA LEU A 9 15.04 12.71 -12.20
C LEU A 9 13.78 13.06 -11.42
N ILE A 10 13.67 14.33 -11.05
CA ILE A 10 12.47 14.90 -10.46
C ILE A 10 11.68 15.58 -11.57
N ILE A 11 10.46 15.11 -11.80
CA ILE A 11 9.52 15.63 -12.80
C ILE A 11 8.41 16.37 -12.05
N SER A 12 8.44 17.70 -12.04
CA SER A 12 7.45 18.51 -11.30
C SER A 12 6.65 19.43 -12.22
N PRO A 13 5.41 19.80 -11.86
CA PRO A 13 4.68 20.84 -12.58
C PRO A 13 5.48 22.14 -12.60
N ARG A 14 5.51 22.84 -13.74
CA ARG A 14 6.14 24.16 -13.84
C ARG A 14 5.32 25.25 -13.15
N SER A 15 4.00 25.13 -13.23
CA SER A 15 3.06 26.08 -12.65
C SER A 15 2.89 25.85 -11.16
N GLU A 16 3.11 26.89 -10.35
CA GLU A 16 2.81 26.89 -8.92
C GLU A 16 1.33 26.59 -8.66
N HIS A 17 0.42 27.13 -9.47
CA HIS A 17 -0.99 26.85 -9.34
C HIS A 17 -1.33 25.36 -9.54
N VAL A 18 -0.61 24.68 -10.44
CA VAL A 18 -0.76 23.22 -10.62
C VAL A 18 -0.20 22.47 -9.43
N ARG A 19 0.90 22.93 -8.81
CA ARG A 19 1.44 22.33 -7.58
C ARG A 19 0.47 22.42 -6.41
N GLU A 20 -0.20 23.56 -6.27
CA GLU A 20 -1.15 23.80 -5.17
C GLU A 20 -2.48 23.07 -5.35
N ARG A 21 -2.94 22.93 -6.60
CA ARG A 21 -4.30 22.46 -6.91
C ARG A 21 -4.33 21.08 -7.57
N LEU A 22 -3.18 20.55 -7.96
CA LEU A 22 -2.99 19.25 -8.59
C LEU A 22 -4.01 19.05 -9.72
N ALA A 23 -4.76 17.94 -9.71
CA ALA A 23 -5.75 17.61 -10.72
C ALA A 23 -6.94 18.58 -10.81
N GLU A 24 -7.12 19.48 -9.85
CA GLU A 24 -8.15 20.52 -9.91
C GLU A 24 -7.71 21.75 -10.72
N ALA A 25 -6.41 21.90 -11.01
CA ALA A 25 -5.94 22.99 -11.85
C ALA A 25 -6.35 22.78 -13.31
N ALA A 26 -6.82 23.83 -13.98
CA ALA A 26 -7.17 23.79 -15.40
C ALA A 26 -5.99 23.37 -16.31
N ALA A 27 -4.75 23.69 -15.90
CA ALA A 27 -3.53 23.34 -16.61
C ALA A 27 -2.98 21.94 -16.28
N TRP A 28 -3.63 21.17 -15.40
CA TRP A 28 -3.21 19.83 -15.02
C TRP A 28 -3.04 18.90 -16.22
N SER A 29 -3.99 18.95 -17.17
CA SER A 29 -4.00 18.05 -18.32
C SER A 29 -2.77 18.18 -19.21
N ALA A 30 -2.19 19.38 -19.31
CA ALA A 30 -0.95 19.63 -20.03
C ALA A 30 0.25 19.02 -19.30
N TYR A 31 0.35 19.24 -17.98
CA TYR A 31 1.38 18.60 -17.15
C TYR A 31 1.29 17.06 -17.21
N ALA A 32 0.10 16.51 -17.03
CA ALA A 32 -0.14 15.06 -17.06
C ALA A 32 0.23 14.45 -18.42
N ALA A 33 -0.05 15.14 -19.53
CA ALA A 33 0.33 14.66 -20.86
C ALA A 33 1.86 14.56 -21.03
N GLU A 34 2.60 15.60 -20.63
CA GLU A 34 4.07 15.62 -20.68
C GLU A 34 4.68 14.60 -19.69
N LEU A 35 4.10 14.46 -18.49
CA LEU A 35 4.51 13.44 -17.52
C LEU A 35 4.37 12.03 -18.11
N ARG A 36 3.23 11.72 -18.73
CA ARG A 36 3.00 10.41 -19.37
C ARG A 36 4.01 10.12 -20.48
N GLU A 37 4.38 11.14 -21.26
CA GLU A 37 5.37 10.99 -22.33
C GLU A 37 6.75 10.60 -21.77
N VAL A 38 7.21 11.32 -20.74
CA VAL A 38 8.51 11.08 -20.11
C VAL A 38 8.54 9.71 -19.42
N LEU A 39 7.49 9.35 -18.69
CA LEU A 39 7.40 8.05 -18.02
C LEU A 39 7.35 6.91 -19.03
N GLY A 40 6.59 7.07 -20.13
CA GLY A 40 6.57 6.10 -21.22
C GLY A 40 7.95 5.86 -21.81
N ALA A 41 8.67 6.94 -22.12
CA ALA A 41 10.03 6.86 -22.62
C ALA A 41 10.98 6.22 -21.60
N ALA A 42 10.90 6.59 -20.32
CA ALA A 42 11.75 6.03 -19.27
C ALA A 42 11.55 4.51 -19.12
N ILE A 43 10.30 4.05 -19.10
CA ILE A 43 9.96 2.63 -19.00
C ILE A 43 10.45 1.86 -20.23
N GLU A 44 10.21 2.39 -21.43
CA GLU A 44 10.67 1.77 -22.69
C GLU A 44 12.20 1.66 -22.73
N LYS A 45 12.92 2.75 -22.46
CA LYS A 45 14.39 2.79 -22.49
C LYS A 45 15.04 1.93 -21.42
N SER A 46 14.37 1.76 -20.29
CA SER A 46 14.79 0.84 -19.22
C SER A 46 14.55 -0.63 -19.57
N GLY A 47 13.82 -0.92 -20.67
CA GLY A 47 13.41 -2.27 -21.05
C GLY A 47 12.51 -2.93 -20.00
N ALA A 48 11.75 -2.14 -19.24
CA ALA A 48 10.91 -2.64 -18.15
C ALA A 48 9.54 -3.08 -18.68
N ASP A 49 9.40 -4.36 -18.99
CA ASP A 49 8.14 -4.95 -19.47
C ASP A 49 7.07 -5.06 -18.36
N LEU A 50 7.51 -5.13 -17.11
CA LEU A 50 6.69 -5.20 -15.91
C LEU A 50 7.37 -4.38 -14.80
N LEU A 51 6.56 -3.76 -13.95
CA LEU A 51 6.99 -3.07 -12.75
C LEU A 51 6.28 -3.69 -11.55
N GLU A 52 7.03 -4.00 -10.51
CA GLU A 52 6.51 -4.49 -9.25
C GLU A 52 6.02 -3.33 -8.38
N VAL A 53 4.87 -3.51 -7.74
CA VAL A 53 4.27 -2.55 -6.80
C VAL A 53 4.83 -2.80 -5.41
N GLY A 54 5.48 -1.80 -4.81
CA GLY A 54 5.95 -1.82 -3.42
C GLY A 54 5.35 -0.68 -2.60
N GLY A 55 5.36 -0.81 -1.27
CA GLY A 55 4.93 0.27 -0.36
C GLY A 55 3.50 0.79 -0.62
N LEU A 56 2.60 -0.06 -1.11
CA LEU A 56 1.25 0.32 -1.49
C LEU A 56 0.48 0.88 -0.31
N LEU A 57 -0.01 2.11 -0.43
CA LEU A 57 -0.78 2.84 0.56
C LEU A 57 -2.14 3.27 -0.02
N VAL A 58 -3.20 2.90 0.68
CA VAL A 58 -4.59 3.01 0.26
C VAL A 58 -5.40 3.68 1.38
N SER A 59 -5.62 4.99 1.22
CA SER A 59 -6.39 5.82 2.17
C SER A 59 -7.86 6.00 1.78
N GLU A 60 -8.24 5.58 0.59
CA GLU A 60 -9.61 5.61 0.07
C GLU A 60 -9.90 4.29 -0.68
N PRO A 61 -11.17 3.89 -0.84
CA PRO A 61 -11.51 2.70 -1.63
C PRO A 61 -10.90 2.77 -3.04
N LEU A 62 -10.20 1.71 -3.43
CA LEU A 62 -9.62 1.64 -4.77
C LEU A 62 -10.71 1.63 -5.85
N PRO A 63 -10.50 2.35 -6.95
CA PRO A 63 -11.29 2.17 -8.18
C PRO A 63 -11.28 0.70 -8.63
N GLU A 64 -12.32 0.26 -9.35
CA GLU A 64 -12.48 -1.15 -9.74
C GLU A 64 -11.29 -1.64 -10.59
N GLU A 65 -10.71 -0.78 -11.44
CA GLU A 65 -9.52 -1.05 -12.24
C GLU A 65 -8.26 -1.36 -11.39
N HIS A 66 -8.26 -1.00 -10.12
CA HIS A 66 -7.14 -1.21 -9.18
C HIS A 66 -7.50 -2.15 -8.04
N ARG A 67 -8.70 -2.75 -8.05
CA ARG A 67 -9.16 -3.65 -6.97
C ARG A 67 -8.21 -4.82 -6.67
N GLY A 68 -7.45 -5.27 -7.68
CA GLY A 68 -6.46 -6.34 -7.58
C GLY A 68 -5.05 -5.89 -7.20
N LEU A 69 -4.80 -4.59 -7.01
CA LEU A 69 -3.48 -4.03 -6.69
C LEU A 69 -3.05 -4.45 -5.27
N ARG A 70 -1.80 -4.89 -5.13
CA ARG A 70 -1.23 -5.45 -3.90
C ARG A 70 0.28 -5.18 -3.88
N ASN A 71 0.88 -5.19 -2.69
CA ASN A 71 2.34 -5.29 -2.59
C ASN A 71 2.85 -6.56 -3.28
N GLY A 72 3.92 -6.39 -4.06
CA GLY A 72 4.49 -7.40 -4.96
C GLY A 72 3.72 -7.62 -6.26
N ALA A 73 2.60 -6.94 -6.53
CA ALA A 73 1.89 -7.15 -7.80
C ALA A 73 2.70 -6.59 -8.97
N GLU A 74 2.73 -7.32 -10.10
CA GLU A 74 3.35 -6.83 -11.33
C GLU A 74 2.31 -6.10 -12.19
N VAL A 75 2.65 -4.89 -12.63
CA VAL A 75 1.82 -4.06 -13.52
C VAL A 75 2.53 -3.80 -14.84
N ARG A 76 1.73 -3.67 -15.90
CA ARG A 76 2.24 -3.34 -17.25
C ARG A 76 2.49 -1.84 -17.39
N PRO A 77 3.35 -1.40 -18.33
CA PRO A 77 3.71 0.00 -18.51
C PRO A 77 2.52 0.98 -18.56
N PRO A 78 1.41 0.73 -19.30
CA PRO A 78 0.29 1.67 -19.33
C PRO A 78 -0.38 1.85 -17.96
N GLN A 79 -0.44 0.77 -17.17
CA GLN A 79 -1.00 0.80 -15.82
C GLN A 79 -0.06 1.51 -14.85
N ALA A 80 1.25 1.25 -14.95
CA ALA A 80 2.28 1.94 -14.16
C ALA A 80 2.25 3.46 -14.38
N ILE A 81 2.13 3.90 -15.64
CA ILE A 81 1.99 5.32 -15.99
C ILE A 81 0.71 5.91 -15.40
N GLY A 82 -0.42 5.19 -15.50
CA GLY A 82 -1.69 5.62 -14.90
C GLY A 82 -1.63 5.77 -13.38
N LEU A 83 -0.96 4.83 -12.70
CA LEU A 83 -0.72 4.91 -11.25
C LEU A 83 0.14 6.12 -10.89
N ALA A 84 1.25 6.34 -11.60
CA ALA A 84 2.11 7.50 -11.38
C ALA A 84 1.41 8.85 -11.64
N GLU A 85 0.58 8.94 -12.67
CA GLU A 85 -0.27 10.12 -12.91
C GLU A 85 -1.28 10.33 -11.77
N GLY A 86 -1.92 9.25 -11.29
CA GLY A 86 -2.85 9.29 -10.15
C GLY A 86 -2.19 9.77 -8.86
N MET A 87 -1.01 9.24 -8.56
CA MET A 87 -0.18 9.69 -7.44
C MET A 87 0.16 11.18 -7.54
N ALA A 88 0.65 11.62 -8.71
CA ALA A 88 0.96 13.03 -8.97
C ALA A 88 -0.29 13.93 -8.86
N ALA A 89 -1.47 13.40 -9.19
CA ALA A 89 -2.74 14.09 -9.10
C ALA A 89 -3.25 14.27 -7.66
N GLY A 90 -2.59 13.67 -6.67
CA GLY A 90 -3.07 13.61 -5.28
C GLY A 90 -4.21 12.60 -5.09
N ARG A 91 -4.42 11.70 -6.06
CA ARG A 91 -5.52 10.72 -6.10
C ARG A 91 -4.91 9.33 -6.06
N GLY A 92 -4.47 8.90 -4.87
CA GLY A 92 -3.84 7.60 -4.68
C GLY A 92 -4.59 6.41 -5.32
N PRO A 93 -4.01 5.20 -5.30
CA PRO A 93 -3.07 4.76 -4.28
C PRO A 93 -1.65 5.30 -4.48
N TYR A 94 -0.93 5.43 -3.37
CA TYR A 94 0.49 5.75 -3.39
C TYR A 94 1.29 4.45 -3.33
N CYS A 95 2.32 4.33 -4.15
CA CYS A 95 3.17 3.15 -4.20
C CYS A 95 4.49 3.47 -4.89
N GLN A 96 5.45 2.58 -4.70
CA GLN A 96 6.65 2.50 -5.51
C GLN A 96 6.40 1.54 -6.67
N LEU A 97 6.91 1.87 -7.86
CA LEU A 97 6.89 1.00 -9.03
C LEU A 97 8.31 0.68 -9.45
N THR A 98 8.71 -0.58 -9.33
CA THR A 98 10.11 -0.98 -9.45
C THR A 98 10.31 -2.03 -10.53
N ALA A 99 11.27 -1.78 -11.42
CA ALA A 99 11.90 -2.79 -12.26
C ALA A 99 13.33 -2.98 -11.75
N PRO A 100 13.62 -4.06 -10.99
CA PRO A 100 14.87 -4.20 -10.26
C PRO A 100 16.12 -3.92 -11.10
N GLY A 101 16.99 -3.05 -10.58
CA GLY A 101 18.26 -2.65 -11.22
C GLY A 101 18.12 -1.82 -12.50
N ARG A 102 16.91 -1.41 -12.89
CA ARG A 102 16.63 -0.70 -14.15
C ARG A 102 15.88 0.61 -13.95
N LEU A 103 14.79 0.57 -13.18
CA LEU A 103 13.90 1.70 -13.01
C LEU A 103 13.18 1.63 -11.67
N GLN A 104 12.95 2.78 -11.06
CA GLN A 104 12.03 2.93 -9.94
C GLN A 104 11.29 4.26 -10.08
N ILE A 105 9.99 4.24 -9.83
CA ILE A 105 9.09 5.41 -9.91
C ILE A 105 8.41 5.58 -8.57
N GLU A 106 8.40 6.80 -8.06
CA GLU A 106 7.79 7.17 -6.79
C GLU A 106 7.06 8.50 -6.88
N SER A 107 6.09 8.68 -5.98
CA SER A 107 5.45 9.97 -5.76
C SER A 107 6.38 10.92 -5.01
N GLY A 108 6.55 12.13 -5.52
CA GLY A 108 7.10 13.26 -4.76
C GLY A 108 6.00 14.19 -4.23
N TRP A 109 6.43 15.28 -3.61
CA TRP A 109 5.53 16.34 -3.13
C TRP A 109 5.00 17.21 -4.28
N ASP A 110 3.85 17.87 -4.06
CA ASP A 110 3.31 18.89 -4.97
C ASP A 110 3.09 18.41 -6.42
N GLY A 111 2.70 17.15 -6.54
CA GLY A 111 2.49 16.48 -7.83
C GLY A 111 3.78 16.15 -8.57
N ALA A 112 4.94 16.20 -7.91
CA ALA A 112 6.17 15.70 -8.50
C ALA A 112 6.17 14.17 -8.60
N VAL A 113 6.93 13.65 -9.57
CA VAL A 113 7.27 12.23 -9.69
C VAL A 113 8.77 12.09 -9.64
N LEU A 114 9.26 11.18 -8.80
CA LEU A 114 10.67 10.82 -8.70
C LEU A 114 10.92 9.59 -9.58
N LEU A 115 11.92 9.68 -10.42
CA LEU A 115 12.33 8.62 -11.34
C LEU A 115 13.78 8.26 -11.07
N PHE A 116 14.05 7.07 -10.58
CA PHE A 116 15.40 6.56 -10.43
C PHE A 116 15.73 5.64 -11.59
N THR A 117 16.85 5.88 -12.26
CA THR A 117 17.26 5.10 -13.43
C THR A 117 18.78 4.98 -13.56
N THR A 118 19.21 4.23 -14.57
CA THR A 118 20.62 4.04 -14.90
C THR A 118 21.19 5.27 -15.64
N PRO A 119 22.51 5.52 -15.60
CA PRO A 119 23.13 6.60 -16.37
C PRO A 119 22.86 6.56 -17.88
N ALA A 120 22.69 5.38 -18.46
CA ALA A 120 22.41 5.22 -19.89
C ALA A 120 21.02 5.76 -20.25
N VAL A 121 20.01 5.37 -19.48
CA VAL A 121 18.63 5.87 -19.66
C VAL A 121 18.55 7.36 -19.35
N ALA A 122 19.28 7.83 -18.32
CA ALA A 122 19.34 9.26 -18.02
C ALA A 122 19.90 10.09 -19.19
N ALA A 123 20.91 9.58 -19.89
CA ALA A 123 21.46 10.24 -21.08
C ALA A 123 20.44 10.30 -22.23
N ASP A 124 19.66 9.23 -22.43
CA ASP A 124 18.58 9.20 -23.43
C ASP A 124 17.43 10.17 -23.07
N LEU A 125 17.17 10.38 -21.77
CA LEU A 125 16.15 11.29 -21.28
C LEU A 125 16.61 12.76 -21.20
N ALA A 126 17.90 13.05 -21.27
CA ALA A 126 18.44 14.40 -21.06
C ALA A 126 17.93 15.45 -22.06
N GLY A 127 17.45 15.01 -23.23
CA GLY A 127 16.86 15.88 -24.26
C GLY A 127 15.36 16.17 -24.08
N PHE A 128 14.70 15.59 -23.07
CA PHE A 128 13.29 15.86 -22.83
C PHE A 128 13.09 17.30 -22.35
N HIS A 129 12.15 17.97 -23.00
CA HIS A 129 11.70 19.31 -22.65
C HIS A 129 10.19 19.35 -22.78
N GLY A 130 9.53 20.04 -21.86
CA GLY A 130 8.10 20.32 -21.92
C GLY A 130 7.82 21.74 -21.47
N GLU A 131 6.65 22.25 -21.82
CA GLU A 131 6.21 23.59 -21.44
C GLU A 131 5.55 23.58 -20.05
N GLY A 132 4.87 22.48 -19.70
CA GLY A 132 4.16 22.26 -18.44
C GLY A 132 4.98 21.60 -17.33
N VAL A 133 6.13 21.01 -17.66
CA VAL A 133 7.01 20.30 -16.71
C VAL A 133 8.31 21.04 -16.42
N THR A 134 8.91 20.70 -15.28
CA THR A 134 10.29 21.00 -14.91
C THR A 134 11.02 19.70 -14.64
N PHE A 135 12.28 19.63 -15.06
CA PHE A 135 13.15 18.48 -14.87
C PHE A 135 14.35 18.89 -14.02
N LEU A 136 14.61 18.15 -12.94
CA LEU A 136 15.81 18.31 -12.12
C LEU A 136 16.52 16.97 -11.98
N TRP A 137 17.75 16.90 -12.48
CA TRP A 137 18.60 15.72 -12.35
C TRP A 137 19.50 15.79 -11.12
N ARG A 138 19.67 14.65 -10.46
CA ARG A 138 20.57 14.46 -9.31
C ARG A 138 21.33 13.15 -9.44
N ASP A 139 22.53 13.13 -8.86
CA ASP A 139 23.27 11.91 -8.59
C ASP A 139 22.77 11.34 -7.27
N SER A 140 21.80 10.43 -7.37
CA SER A 140 21.17 9.80 -6.23
C SER A 140 20.74 8.38 -6.60
N ALA A 141 20.91 7.47 -5.66
CA ALA A 141 20.34 6.13 -5.73
C ALA A 141 19.02 6.13 -4.95
N PRO A 142 18.07 5.26 -5.31
CA PRO A 142 16.87 5.09 -4.51
C PRO A 142 17.25 4.68 -3.10
N GLU A 143 16.60 5.28 -2.10
CA GLU A 143 16.75 4.81 -0.73
C GLU A 143 16.13 3.40 -0.63
N PRO A 144 16.84 2.42 -0.06
CA PRO A 144 16.25 1.11 0.16
C PRO A 144 15.07 1.25 1.13
N ILE A 145 13.98 0.54 0.84
CA ILE A 145 12.91 0.36 1.83
C ILE A 145 13.48 -0.56 2.92
N GLU A 146 14.04 0.02 3.98
CA GLU A 146 14.43 -0.72 5.17
C GLU A 146 13.18 -1.03 6.00
N VAL A 147 12.71 -2.28 5.92
CA VAL A 147 11.72 -2.83 6.86
C VAL A 147 12.48 -3.19 8.13
N SER A 148 12.32 -2.41 9.20
CA SER A 148 13.12 -2.54 10.43
C SER A 148 12.90 -3.85 11.18
N ASP A 149 11.67 -4.35 11.16
CA ASP A 149 11.25 -5.63 11.77
C ASP A 149 10.36 -6.40 10.79
N PRO A 150 10.96 -7.15 9.85
CA PRO A 150 10.20 -7.86 8.83
C PRO A 150 9.50 -9.09 9.41
N VAL A 151 8.24 -9.27 9.03
CA VAL A 151 7.48 -10.48 9.38
C VAL A 151 7.96 -11.67 8.54
N ASP A 152 8.74 -12.55 9.17
CA ASP A 152 9.29 -13.75 8.52
C ASP A 152 8.39 -14.99 8.60
N ALA A 153 7.34 -14.96 9.44
CA ALA A 153 6.43 -16.09 9.62
C ALA A 153 5.56 -16.32 8.37
N VAL A 154 5.26 -17.59 8.07
CA VAL A 154 4.45 -17.99 6.92
C VAL A 154 3.08 -18.46 7.39
N ALA A 155 2.00 -18.00 6.73
CA ALA A 155 0.63 -18.40 7.02
C ALA A 155 0.31 -19.77 6.39
N ASP A 156 1.08 -20.79 6.78
CA ASP A 156 0.99 -22.16 6.31
C ASP A 156 -0.09 -22.99 7.05
N ALA A 157 -0.17 -24.29 6.76
CA ALA A 157 -1.12 -25.18 7.42
C ALA A 157 -0.94 -25.23 8.95
N GLY A 158 0.29 -25.10 9.45
CA GLY A 158 0.57 -25.08 10.89
C GLY A 158 0.11 -23.78 11.54
N PHE A 159 0.32 -22.64 10.89
CA PHE A 159 -0.24 -21.36 11.29
C PHE A 159 -1.76 -21.44 11.41
N TRP A 160 -2.44 -21.91 10.36
CA TRP A 160 -3.89 -21.99 10.34
C TRP A 160 -4.47 -23.02 11.31
N ALA A 161 -3.74 -24.10 11.63
CA ALA A 161 -4.14 -25.03 12.68
C ALA A 161 -4.16 -24.35 14.07
N ARG A 162 -3.16 -23.51 14.38
CA ARG A 162 -3.15 -22.72 15.63
C ARG A 162 -4.28 -21.69 15.67
N VAL A 163 -4.58 -21.05 14.54
CA VAL A 163 -5.73 -20.12 14.44
C VAL A 163 -7.05 -20.87 14.70
N ALA A 164 -7.20 -22.08 14.16
CA ALA A 164 -8.39 -22.90 14.37
C ALA A 164 -8.58 -23.25 15.85
N GLU A 165 -7.50 -23.64 16.55
CA GLU A 165 -7.53 -23.89 18.00
C GLU A 165 -7.92 -22.63 18.80
N ALA A 166 -7.28 -21.48 18.52
CA ALA A 166 -7.61 -20.22 19.21
C ALA A 166 -9.05 -19.77 18.95
N SER A 167 -9.59 -20.08 17.78
CA SER A 167 -10.95 -19.71 17.37
C SER A 167 -12.07 -20.48 18.08
N GLU A 168 -11.75 -21.42 18.97
CA GLU A 168 -12.70 -21.90 20.00
C GLU A 168 -13.23 -20.76 20.87
N ARG A 169 -12.44 -19.68 20.96
CA ARG A 169 -12.80 -18.41 21.56
C ARG A 169 -12.86 -17.31 20.50
N LEU A 170 -13.33 -16.11 20.89
CA LEU A 170 -13.43 -15.00 19.94
C LEU A 170 -12.06 -14.70 19.33
N THR A 171 -11.92 -14.94 18.03
CA THR A 171 -10.69 -14.69 17.29
C THR A 171 -11.00 -13.89 16.04
N LEU A 172 -10.25 -12.82 15.85
CA LEU A 172 -10.33 -11.95 14.67
C LEU A 172 -9.06 -12.12 13.85
N VAL A 173 -9.22 -12.13 12.52
CA VAL A 173 -8.14 -12.19 11.55
C VAL A 173 -8.20 -10.94 10.69
N CYS A 174 -7.09 -10.23 10.59
CA CYS A 174 -6.92 -9.09 9.70
C CYS A 174 -6.04 -9.50 8.52
N GLU A 175 -6.56 -9.40 7.30
CA GLU A 175 -5.77 -9.44 6.06
C GLU A 175 -5.36 -8.01 5.73
N ARG A 176 -4.09 -7.65 5.91
CA ARG A 176 -3.50 -6.42 5.39
C ARG A 176 -2.87 -6.69 4.04
N TRP A 177 -3.30 -5.93 3.04
CA TRP A 177 -2.90 -6.11 1.65
C TRP A 177 -2.32 -4.83 1.02
N ALA A 178 -2.52 -3.70 1.71
CA ALA A 178 -1.85 -2.42 1.54
C ALA A 178 -1.74 -1.72 2.91
N TYR A 179 -0.89 -0.72 3.01
CA TYR A 179 -0.91 0.27 4.10
C TYR A 179 -2.13 1.19 3.96
N GLY A 180 -2.46 1.93 5.03
CA GLY A 180 -3.58 2.88 5.05
C GLY A 180 -4.92 2.24 5.47
N THR A 181 -5.91 3.11 5.66
CA THR A 181 -7.20 2.77 6.30
C THR A 181 -8.10 1.85 5.48
N HIS A 182 -7.88 1.74 4.18
CA HIS A 182 -8.65 0.87 3.29
C HIS A 182 -7.83 -0.33 2.78
N GLY A 183 -6.60 -0.48 3.26
CA GLY A 183 -5.67 -1.54 2.88
C GLY A 183 -5.86 -2.86 3.63
N CYS A 184 -6.97 -3.04 4.37
CA CYS A 184 -7.21 -4.26 5.14
C CYS A 184 -8.64 -4.80 5.04
N ARG A 185 -8.79 -6.08 5.37
CA ARG A 185 -10.08 -6.77 5.55
C ARG A 185 -10.05 -7.52 6.87
N TRP A 186 -11.19 -7.53 7.55
CA TRP A 186 -11.31 -8.17 8.86
C TRP A 186 -12.30 -9.32 8.82
N PHE A 187 -11.98 -10.39 9.53
CA PHE A 187 -12.80 -11.58 9.63
C PHE A 187 -12.94 -12.01 11.08
N ARG A 188 -14.13 -12.46 11.46
CA ARG A 188 -14.30 -13.33 12.62
C ARG A 188 -14.21 -14.77 12.16
N VAL A 189 -13.34 -15.55 12.81
CA VAL A 189 -13.15 -16.97 12.51
C VAL A 189 -13.73 -17.87 13.62
N THR A 190 -14.14 -19.07 13.22
CA THR A 190 -14.45 -20.21 14.10
C THR A 190 -13.60 -21.42 13.66
N PRO A 191 -13.56 -22.52 14.44
CA PRO A 191 -12.77 -23.69 14.08
C PRO A 191 -13.17 -24.26 12.72
N GLU A 192 -14.47 -24.22 12.41
CA GLU A 192 -15.04 -24.75 11.17
C GLU A 192 -14.77 -23.85 9.96
N SER A 193 -14.57 -22.55 10.18
CA SER A 193 -14.43 -21.58 9.09
C SER A 193 -13.01 -21.18 8.76
N THR A 194 -12.06 -21.52 9.62
CA THR A 194 -10.67 -21.07 9.49
C THR A 194 -10.10 -21.46 8.13
N ALA A 195 -10.39 -22.69 7.67
CA ALA A 195 -9.97 -23.17 6.36
C ALA A 195 -10.64 -22.44 5.17
N GLU A 196 -11.84 -21.88 5.36
CA GLU A 196 -12.52 -21.06 4.34
C GLU A 196 -11.87 -19.68 4.26
N VAL A 197 -11.69 -19.02 5.40
CA VAL A 197 -11.02 -17.69 5.46
C VAL A 197 -9.61 -17.77 4.90
N ALA A 198 -8.84 -18.82 5.24
CA ALA A 198 -7.51 -19.06 4.67
C ALA A 198 -7.50 -19.10 3.13
N ARG A 199 -8.55 -19.63 2.51
CA ARG A 199 -8.69 -19.69 1.04
C ARG A 199 -9.11 -18.36 0.41
N LEU A 200 -9.71 -17.46 1.19
CA LEU A 200 -10.09 -16.12 0.73
C LEU A 200 -8.90 -15.15 0.73
N LEU A 201 -7.92 -15.38 1.61
CA LEU A 201 -6.75 -14.51 1.71
C LEU A 201 -5.86 -14.68 0.48
N ARG A 202 -5.25 -13.57 0.06
CA ARG A 202 -4.44 -13.53 -1.15
C ARG A 202 -2.96 -13.67 -0.82
N PRO A 203 -2.17 -14.30 -1.69
CA PRO A 203 -0.72 -14.34 -1.54
C PRO A 203 -0.12 -12.96 -1.31
N ARG A 204 0.96 -12.92 -0.53
CA ARG A 204 1.73 -11.72 -0.17
C ARG A 204 1.01 -10.74 0.76
N SER A 205 -0.24 -10.97 1.12
CA SER A 205 -0.90 -10.24 2.22
C SER A 205 -0.26 -10.60 3.56
N LEU A 206 -0.25 -9.66 4.50
CA LEU A 206 0.03 -9.92 5.90
C LEU A 206 -1.25 -10.36 6.61
N VAL A 207 -1.19 -11.45 7.35
CA VAL A 207 -2.27 -11.95 8.20
C VAL A 207 -1.90 -11.64 9.64
N CYS A 208 -2.77 -10.92 10.35
CA CYS A 208 -2.63 -10.64 11.78
C CYS A 208 -3.78 -11.28 12.54
N VAL A 209 -3.53 -11.82 13.74
CA VAL A 209 -4.52 -12.55 14.52
C VAL A 209 -4.66 -11.92 15.90
N ALA A 210 -5.89 -11.53 16.25
CA ALA A 210 -6.24 -11.11 17.60
C ALA A 210 -7.07 -12.21 18.25
N ALA A 211 -6.47 -12.98 19.16
CA ALA A 211 -7.13 -14.02 19.93
C ALA A 211 -7.63 -13.47 21.27
N GLU A 212 -8.89 -13.71 21.59
CA GLU A 212 -9.59 -13.17 22.77
C GLU A 212 -9.40 -11.65 22.99
N PRO A 213 -9.56 -10.80 21.95
CA PRO A 213 -9.31 -9.38 22.11
C PRO A 213 -10.29 -8.72 23.10
N GLU A 214 -9.81 -7.71 23.82
CA GLU A 214 -10.68 -6.76 24.50
C GLU A 214 -11.27 -5.79 23.47
N LEU A 215 -12.60 -5.81 23.35
CA LEU A 215 -13.32 -5.05 22.34
C LEU A 215 -14.17 -3.91 22.92
N LYS A 216 -14.22 -3.77 24.24
CA LYS A 216 -15.04 -2.73 24.87
C LYS A 216 -14.46 -1.34 24.53
N PRO A 217 -15.31 -0.41 24.06
CA PRO A 217 -14.90 0.98 23.89
C PRO A 217 -14.33 1.58 25.17
N ARG A 218 -13.17 2.23 25.07
CA ARG A 218 -12.47 2.86 26.19
C ARG A 218 -11.87 4.18 25.73
N ALA A 219 -12.03 5.24 26.51
CA ALA A 219 -11.49 6.57 26.17
C ALA A 219 -9.96 6.58 25.98
N LYS A 220 -9.23 5.65 26.60
CA LYS A 220 -7.78 5.54 26.40
C LYS A 220 -7.42 5.16 24.95
N LEU A 221 -8.23 4.33 24.29
CA LEU A 221 -7.98 3.88 22.92
C LEU A 221 -8.07 5.03 21.91
N LEU A 222 -8.76 6.11 22.26
CA LEU A 222 -8.92 7.28 21.39
C LEU A 222 -7.62 8.04 21.12
N GLN A 223 -6.56 7.75 21.87
CA GLN A 223 -5.25 8.40 21.74
C GLN A 223 -4.28 7.58 20.88
N ASP A 224 -4.65 6.36 20.51
CA ASP A 224 -3.81 5.40 19.80
C ASP A 224 -4.57 4.90 18.55
N ASP A 225 -3.88 4.15 17.69
CA ASP A 225 -4.49 3.51 16.52
C ASP A 225 -5.46 2.40 16.95
N PHE A 226 -6.67 2.40 16.36
CA PHE A 226 -7.64 1.33 16.59
C PHE A 226 -8.54 1.05 15.38
N THR A 227 -9.11 -0.15 15.35
CA THR A 227 -10.20 -0.54 14.45
C THR A 227 -11.52 -0.65 15.22
N ALA A 228 -12.57 -0.01 14.72
CA ALA A 228 -13.92 -0.13 15.23
C ALA A 228 -14.76 -1.15 14.43
N PHE A 229 -15.68 -1.86 15.10
CA PHE A 229 -16.56 -2.85 14.48
C PHE A 229 -18.03 -2.66 14.89
N VAL A 230 -18.93 -3.10 14.02
CA VAL A 230 -20.38 -3.15 14.29
C VAL A 230 -20.72 -4.43 15.04
N ALA A 231 -21.46 -4.32 16.15
CA ALA A 231 -21.96 -5.48 16.89
C ALA A 231 -23.34 -5.94 16.38
N PRO A 232 -23.68 -7.25 16.47
CA PRO A 232 -22.79 -8.34 16.85
C PRO A 232 -21.76 -8.63 15.75
N LEU A 233 -20.63 -9.27 16.10
CA LEU A 233 -19.65 -9.72 15.10
C LEU A 233 -20.15 -11.01 14.44
N PRO A 234 -20.69 -10.98 13.21
CA PRO A 234 -21.07 -12.21 12.52
C PRO A 234 -19.84 -13.05 12.22
N HIS A 235 -20.04 -14.32 11.93
CA HIS A 235 -18.99 -15.14 11.32
C HIS A 235 -18.68 -14.63 9.90
N GLY A 236 -17.40 -14.63 9.50
CA GLY A 236 -16.97 -14.17 8.17
C GLY A 236 -16.45 -12.73 8.17
N GLU A 237 -16.52 -12.07 7.01
CA GLU A 237 -16.00 -10.71 6.82
C GLU A 237 -16.82 -9.67 7.61
N LEU A 238 -16.11 -8.74 8.24
CA LEU A 238 -16.66 -7.77 9.18
C LEU A 238 -16.70 -6.36 8.59
N ALA A 239 -17.82 -5.68 8.82
CA ALA A 239 -17.88 -4.23 8.66
C ALA A 239 -17.00 -3.57 9.74
N HIS A 240 -16.08 -2.73 9.30
CA HIS A 240 -15.09 -2.11 10.16
C HIS A 240 -14.77 -0.68 9.69
N ARG A 241 -14.12 0.09 10.57
CA ARG A 241 -13.51 1.37 10.26
C ARG A 241 -12.21 1.52 11.04
N ASN A 242 -11.16 1.98 10.37
CA ASN A 242 -9.86 2.23 10.99
C ASN A 242 -9.74 3.70 11.40
N TYR A 243 -9.11 3.93 12.55
CA TYR A 243 -8.87 5.25 13.14
C TYR A 243 -7.37 5.41 13.41
N PRO A 244 -6.56 5.70 12.36
CA PRO A 244 -5.15 6.01 12.55
C PRO A 244 -5.01 7.35 13.27
N GLY A 245 -4.19 7.41 14.31
CA GLY A 245 -4.07 8.53 15.22
C GLY A 245 -5.25 8.69 16.20
N GLY A 246 -6.17 7.73 16.23
CA GLY A 246 -7.31 7.72 17.15
C GLY A 246 -8.51 8.56 16.70
N ALA A 247 -9.28 9.07 17.67
CA ALA A 247 -10.48 9.88 17.45
C ALA A 247 -10.68 10.86 18.61
N ASP A 248 -11.40 11.96 18.40
CA ASP A 248 -11.54 12.99 19.45
C ASP A 248 -12.45 12.52 20.59
N THR A 249 -13.50 11.77 20.25
CA THR A 249 -14.53 11.35 21.21
C THR A 249 -15.06 9.95 20.93
N LEU A 250 -15.60 9.30 21.97
CA LEU A 250 -16.30 8.02 21.80
C LEU A 250 -17.54 8.16 20.92
N SER A 251 -18.26 9.29 21.03
CA SER A 251 -19.47 9.55 20.23
C SER A 251 -19.18 9.54 18.74
N GLU A 252 -18.07 10.15 18.31
CA GLU A 252 -17.64 10.13 16.91
C GLU A 252 -17.50 8.71 16.35
N VAL A 253 -17.06 7.76 17.18
CA VAL A 253 -16.94 6.36 16.81
C VAL A 253 -18.31 5.66 16.86
N THR A 254 -19.07 5.89 17.94
CA THR A 254 -20.28 5.11 18.23
C THR A 254 -21.53 5.56 17.48
N ASP A 255 -21.60 6.82 17.07
CA ASP A 255 -22.79 7.40 16.42
C ASP A 255 -23.06 6.76 15.05
N ASP A 256 -22.02 6.20 14.42
CA ASP A 256 -22.11 5.47 13.16
C ASP A 256 -22.43 3.97 13.33
N GLY A 257 -22.80 3.54 14.54
CA GLY A 257 -23.19 2.15 14.85
C GLY A 257 -22.03 1.20 15.18
N PHE A 258 -20.79 1.69 15.19
CA PHE A 258 -19.64 0.94 15.66
C PHE A 258 -19.62 0.90 17.18
N SER A 259 -19.74 -0.28 17.77
CA SER A 259 -19.91 -0.47 19.22
C SER A 259 -18.82 -1.31 19.87
N LEU A 260 -17.82 -1.71 19.08
CA LEU A 260 -16.66 -2.48 19.49
C LEU A 260 -15.40 -1.78 18.97
N MET A 261 -14.30 -1.81 19.73
CA MET A 261 -13.01 -1.19 19.38
C MET A 261 -11.86 -2.14 19.71
N LEU A 262 -10.95 -2.35 18.77
CA LEU A 262 -9.73 -3.14 18.93
C LEU A 262 -8.52 -2.23 18.76
N ALA A 263 -7.63 -2.18 19.74
CA ALA A 263 -6.34 -1.50 19.61
C ALA A 263 -5.48 -2.20 18.55
N ASP A 264 -4.82 -1.44 17.67
CA ASP A 264 -3.93 -2.02 16.65
C ASP A 264 -2.72 -2.74 17.29
N ALA A 265 -2.27 -2.27 18.47
CA ALA A 265 -1.24 -2.95 19.26
C ALA A 265 -1.59 -4.39 19.67
N ALA A 266 -2.86 -4.80 19.57
CA ALA A 266 -3.26 -6.20 19.80
C ALA A 266 -2.90 -7.14 18.63
N LEU A 267 -2.39 -6.62 17.50
CA LEU A 267 -2.09 -7.38 16.29
C LEU A 267 -0.61 -7.75 16.12
N GLY A 268 0.32 -7.07 16.80
CA GLY A 268 1.76 -7.21 16.56
C GLY A 268 2.32 -8.61 16.86
N ASP A 269 1.80 -9.27 17.91
CA ASP A 269 2.41 -10.50 18.43
C ASP A 269 2.12 -11.77 17.60
N TRP A 270 1.09 -11.75 16.75
CA TRP A 270 0.70 -12.92 15.97
C TRP A 270 0.39 -12.54 14.52
N CYS A 271 1.45 -12.48 13.73
CA CYS A 271 1.37 -12.18 12.31
C CYS A 271 2.10 -13.23 11.44
N ALA A 272 1.71 -13.33 10.17
CA ALA A 272 2.38 -14.16 9.17
C ALA A 272 2.01 -13.72 7.75
N VAL A 273 2.90 -13.94 6.79
CA VAL A 273 2.68 -13.62 5.37
C VAL A 273 2.01 -14.79 4.65
N VAL A 274 0.98 -14.51 3.86
CA VAL A 274 0.34 -15.52 3.00
C VAL A 274 1.33 -15.93 1.90
N PRO A 275 1.68 -17.21 1.77
CA PRO A 275 2.62 -17.65 0.75
C PRO A 275 2.03 -17.56 -0.66
N ASP A 276 2.91 -17.49 -1.66
CA ASP A 276 2.55 -17.77 -3.05
C ASP A 276 2.19 -19.26 -3.25
N THR A 277 1.77 -19.61 -4.46
CA THR A 277 1.33 -20.98 -4.81
C THR A 277 2.42 -22.05 -4.65
N ASP A 278 3.69 -21.64 -4.62
CA ASP A 278 4.84 -22.51 -4.36
C ASP A 278 5.19 -22.63 -2.86
N GLY A 279 4.39 -22.02 -1.98
CA GLY A 279 4.59 -22.05 -0.53
C GLY A 279 5.59 -21.02 0.00
N VAL A 280 6.15 -20.17 -0.87
CA VAL A 280 7.15 -19.16 -0.46
C VAL A 280 6.46 -17.85 -0.10
N ALA A 281 6.77 -17.31 1.10
CA ALA A 281 6.38 -15.96 1.48
C ALA A 281 7.31 -14.95 0.79
N ARG A 282 6.73 -14.08 -0.05
CA ARG A 282 7.46 -13.03 -0.78
C ARG A 282 7.03 -11.61 -0.43
N GLY A 283 5.92 -11.43 0.31
CA GLY A 283 5.48 -10.12 0.75
C GLY A 283 6.37 -9.62 1.89
N GLN A 284 6.91 -8.40 1.77
CA GLN A 284 7.64 -7.73 2.83
C GLN A 284 6.70 -6.79 3.60
N TRP A 285 6.65 -6.97 4.91
CA TRP A 285 5.77 -6.25 5.82
C TRP A 285 6.47 -5.98 7.14
N GLU A 286 6.19 -4.81 7.71
CA GLU A 286 6.53 -4.48 9.09
C GLU A 286 5.54 -5.12 10.06
N THR A 287 6.02 -5.47 11.26
CA THR A 287 5.16 -5.87 12.37
C THR A 287 4.19 -4.72 12.71
N PRO A 288 2.86 -4.95 12.73
CA PRO A 288 1.90 -3.89 13.06
C PRO A 288 1.95 -3.46 14.53
N GLY A 289 1.80 -2.16 14.77
CA GLY A 289 1.55 -1.61 16.11
C GLY A 289 2.78 -1.29 16.95
N GLU A 290 3.94 -1.09 16.32
CA GLU A 290 5.11 -0.42 16.96
C GLU A 290 4.98 1.11 16.95
#